data_AF-A0AAC8UU68-F1
#
_entry.id   AF-A0AAC8UU68-F1
#
_cell.length_a   1.000
_cell.length_b   1.000
_cell.length_c   1.000
_cell.angle_alpha   90.00
_cell.angle_beta   90.00
_cell.angle_gamma   90.00
#
_symmetry.space_group_name_H-M   'P 1'
#
loop_
_entity.id
_entity.type
_entity.pdbx_description
1 polymer ?
#
loop_
_entity_poly.entity_id
_entity_poly.type
_entity_poly.pdbx_seq_one_letter_code
_entity_poly.pdbx_strand_id
1 'polypeptide(L)' 'MHLHEVFLEKVHQTVDLLGVFICLLVPVFLVKAAVDFFVQGQLFWRDYGVLFLQSVGGLIVAFLLVDLVEVIYDYRSR' A
#
# COMPACT_ATOMS: atom_id res chain seq x y z
N MET A 1 22.54 -14.73 -11.33
CA MET A 1 21.27 -15.45 -11.19
C MET A 1 20.60 -15.23 -9.83
N HIS A 2 21.36 -15.06 -8.74
CA HIS A 2 20.82 -14.82 -7.38
C HIS A 2 20.01 -13.53 -7.16
N LEU A 3 20.32 -12.42 -7.84
CA LEU A 3 19.60 -11.14 -7.65
C LEU A 3 18.13 -11.20 -8.10
N HIS A 4 17.82 -12.00 -9.12
CA HIS A 4 16.47 -12.05 -9.69
C HIS A 4 15.50 -12.86 -8.81
N GLU A 5 15.98 -13.92 -8.15
CA GLU A 5 15.19 -14.70 -7.19
C GLU A 5 14.91 -13.91 -5.90
N VAL A 6 15.93 -13.25 -5.35
CA VAL A 6 15.77 -12.40 -4.16
C VAL A 6 14.83 -11.22 -4.44
N PHE A 7 14.88 -10.65 -5.64
CA PHE A 7 13.98 -9.57 -6.03
C PHE A 7 12.53 -10.08 -6.21
N LEU A 8 12.34 -11.26 -6.82
CA LEU A 8 11.02 -11.87 -6.95
C LEU A 8 10.42 -12.25 -5.60
N GLU A 9 11.22 -12.73 -4.64
CA GLU A 9 10.76 -12.99 -3.27
C GLU A 9 10.34 -11.70 -2.56
N LYS A 10 11.15 -10.62 -2.64
CA LYS A 10 10.77 -9.31 -2.08
C LYS A 10 9.49 -8.76 -2.73
N VAL A 11 9.34 -8.91 -4.04
CA VAL A 11 8.13 -8.50 -4.77
C VAL A 11 6.93 -9.33 -4.34
N HIS A 12 7.08 -10.65 -4.23
CA HIS A 12 6.00 -11.55 -3.80
C HIS A 12 5.54 -11.22 -2.38
N GLN A 13 6.48 -11.00 -1.46
CA GLN A 13 6.19 -10.61 -0.08
C GLN A 13 5.51 -9.23 -0.02
N THR A 14 5.95 -8.28 -0.86
CA THR A 14 5.34 -6.94 -0.93
C THR A 14 3.93 -7.02 -1.48
N VAL A 15 3.69 -7.84 -2.51
CA VAL A 15 2.36 -8.06 -3.09
C VAL A 15 1.43 -8.76 -2.11
N ASP A 16 1.93 -9.75 -1.37
CA ASP A 16 1.13 -10.44 -0.35
C ASP A 16 0.75 -9.49 0.79
N LEU A 17 1.69 -8.67 1.26
CA LEU A 17 1.43 -7.64 2.26
C LEU A 17 0.46 -6.57 1.74
N LEU A 18 0.58 -6.16 0.47
CA LEU A 18 -0.34 -5.24 -0.19
C LEU A 18 -1.75 -5.85 -0.27
N GLY A 19 -1.84 -7.15 -0.57
CA GLY A 19 -3.08 -7.90 -0.61
C GLY A 19 -3.77 -7.93 0.74
N VAL A 20 -3.04 -8.26 1.82
CA VAL A 20 -3.55 -8.22 3.19
C VAL A 20 -3.99 -6.80 3.57
N PHE A 21 -3.19 -5.79 3.22
CA PHE A 21 -3.50 -4.39 3.50
C PHE A 21 -4.78 -3.92 2.79
N ILE A 22 -4.96 -4.28 1.51
CA ILE A 22 -6.18 -4.01 0.74
C ILE A 22 -7.36 -4.76 1.37
N CYS A 23 -7.16 -6.02 1.74
CA CYS A 23 -8.20 -6.84 2.36
C CYS A 23 -8.70 -6.25 3.69
N LEU A 24 -7.81 -5.63 4.48
CA LEU A 24 -8.16 -4.90 5.70
C LEU A 24 -8.77 -3.52 5.42
N LEU A 25 -8.36 -2.84 4.35
CA LEU A 25 -8.91 -1.56 3.94
C LEU A 25 -10.38 -1.66 3.53
N VAL A 26 -10.76 -2.71 2.80
CA VAL A 26 -12.15 -2.91 2.33
C VAL A 26 -13.20 -2.84 3.47
N PRO A 27 -13.10 -3.61 4.56
CA PRO A 27 -14.07 -3.53 5.67
C PRO A 27 -14.02 -2.18 6.39
N VAL A 28 -12.83 -1.58 6.55
CA VAL A 28 -12.70 -0.25 7.17
C VAL A 28 -13.44 0.81 6.35
N PHE A 29 -13.29 0.78 5.02
CA PHE A 29 -13.99 1.68 4.10
C PHE A 29 -15.49 1.42 4.06
N LEU A 30 -15.93 0.15 4.11
CA LEU A 30 -17.35 -0.21 4.22
C LEU A 30 -17.99 0.34 5.50
N VAL A 31 -17.33 0.15 6.65
CA VAL A 31 -17.82 0.68 7.94
C VAL A 31 -17.88 2.20 7.88
N LYS A 32 -16.84 2.86 7.36
CA LYS A 32 -16.82 4.32 7.24
C LYS A 32 -17.91 4.84 6.31
N ALA A 33 -18.11 4.20 5.16
CA ALA A 33 -19.17 4.55 4.23
C ALA A 33 -20.56 4.36 4.86
N ALA A 34 -20.77 3.31 5.66
CA ALA A 34 -22.02 3.09 6.38
C ALA A 34 -22.25 4.17 7.46
N VAL A 35 -21.21 4.55 8.21
CA VAL A 35 -21.28 5.63 9.21
C VAL A 35 -21.58 6.97 8.55
N ASP A 36 -20.87 7.33 7.48
CA ASP A 36 -21.07 8.59 6.77
C ASP A 36 -22.44 8.65 6.09
N PHE A 37 -22.95 7.53 5.57
CA PHE A 37 -24.33 7.46 5.08
C PHE A 37 -25.35 7.77 6.18
N PHE A 38 -25.13 7.21 7.38
CA PHE A 38 -26.05 7.39 8.50
C PHE A 38 -25.97 8.79 9.13
N VAL A 39 -24.78 9.38 9.16
CA VAL A 39 -24.51 10.67 9.80
C VAL A 39 -24.76 11.85 8.85
N GLN A 40 -24.31 11.75 7.60
CA GLN A 40 -24.33 12.86 6.63
C GLN A 40 -25.39 12.69 5.54
N GLY A 41 -25.97 11.49 5.38
CA GLY A 41 -26.96 11.20 4.34
C GLY A 41 -26.40 11.15 2.92
N GLN A 42 -25.08 11.23 2.74
CA GLN A 42 -24.39 11.24 1.45
C GLN A 42 -23.19 10.30 1.46
N LEU A 43 -23.01 9.50 0.40
CA LEU A 43 -21.77 8.72 0.19
C LEU A 43 -20.86 9.45 -0.79
N PHE A 44 -19.70 9.88 -0.31
CA PHE A 44 -18.62 10.41 -1.15
C PHE A 44 -17.73 9.27 -1.67
N TRP A 45 -18.31 8.39 -2.51
CA TRP A 45 -17.61 7.26 -3.14
C TRP A 45 -16.30 7.66 -3.83
N ARG A 46 -16.28 8.85 -4.43
CA ARG A 46 -15.11 9.36 -5.15
C ARG A 46 -13.96 9.69 -4.20
N ASP A 47 -14.24 10.37 -3.09
CA ASP A 47 -13.24 10.65 -2.05
C ASP A 47 -12.72 9.37 -1.41
N TYR A 48 -13.59 8.38 -1.20
CA TYR A 48 -13.14 7.08 -0.70
C TYR A 48 -12.19 6.37 -1.67
N GLY A 49 -12.50 6.38 -2.96
CA GLY A 49 -11.61 5.82 -3.99
C GLY A 49 -10.26 6.53 -4.07
N VAL A 50 -10.24 7.86 -3.96
CA VAL A 50 -9.00 8.66 -3.95
C VAL A 50 -8.18 8.34 -2.70
N LEU A 51 -8.80 8.33 -1.52
CA LEU A 51 -8.12 7.98 -0.26
C LEU A 51 -7.56 6.56 -0.29
N PHE A 52 -8.29 5.61 -0.87
CA PHE A 52 -7.82 4.25 -1.07
C PHE A 52 -6.58 4.21 -1.97
N LEU A 53 -6.64 4.86 -3.13
CA LEU A 53 -5.51 4.95 -4.06
C LEU A 53 -4.29 5.62 -3.42
N GLN A 54 -4.53 6.67 -2.64
CA GLN A 54 -3.48 7.43 -1.95
C GLN A 54 -2.84 6.60 -0.83
N SER A 55 -3.63 5.78 -0.13
CA SER A 55 -3.13 4.86 0.91
C SER A 55 -2.29 3.73 0.30
N VAL A 56 -2.78 3.11 -0.77
CA VAL A 56 -2.05 2.06 -1.51
C VAL A 56 -0.78 2.64 -2.14
N GLY A 57 -0.89 3.80 -2.79
CA GLY A 57 0.25 4.50 -3.39
C GLY A 57 1.30 4.91 -2.35
N GLY A 58 0.87 5.38 -1.17
CA GLY A 58 1.77 5.71 -0.07
C GLY A 58 2.54 4.49 0.44
N LEU A 59 1.91 3.31 0.51
CA LEU A 59 2.58 2.07 0.89
C LEU A 59 3.64 1.67 -0.16
N ILE A 60 3.30 1.77 -1.45
CA ILE A 60 4.24 1.48 -2.55
C ILE A 60 5.45 2.43 -2.50
N VAL A 61 5.22 3.73 -2.29
CA VAL A 61 6.28 4.73 -2.19
C VAL A 61 7.17 4.46 -0.96
N ALA A 62 6.60 4.06 0.17
CA ALA A 62 7.37 3.71 1.36
C ALA A 62 8.29 2.50 1.09
N PHE A 63 7.79 1.47 0.41
CA PHE A 63 8.61 0.33 -0.01
C PHE A 63 9.72 0.75 -0.96
N LEU A 64 9.41 1.59 -1.95
CA LEU A 64 10.40 2.10 -2.90
C LEU A 64 11.51 2.91 -2.20
N LEU A 65 11.14 3.69 -1.17
CA LEU A 65 12.09 4.45 -0.35
C LEU A 65 13.01 3.56 0.45
N VAL A 66 12.48 2.48 1.05
CA VAL A 66 13.29 1.51 1.79
C VAL A 66 14.30 0.84 0.86
N ASP A 67 13.85 0.40 -0.33
CA ASP A 67 14.72 -0.21 -1.34
C ASP A 67 15.80 0.78 -1.82
N LEU A 68 15.42 2.04 -2.06
CA LEU A 68 16.34 3.11 -2.45
C LEU A 68 17.42 3.36 -1.38
N VAL A 69 17.05 3.36 -0.09
CA VAL A 69 18.00 3.53 1.02
C VAL A 69 18.97 2.35 1.09
N GLU A 70 18.48 1.13 0.89
CA GLU A 70 19.29 -0.10 0.87
C GLU A 70 20.34 -0.02 -0.25
N VAL A 71 19.93 0.41 -1.45
CA VAL A 71 20.82 0.62 -2.62
C VAL A 71 21.86 1.71 -2.36
N ILE A 72 21.46 2.85 -1.78
CA ILE A 72 22.40 3.94 -1.46
C ILE A 72 23.43 3.50 -0.42
N TYR A 73 23.01 2.71 0.56
CA TYR A 73 23.90 2.20 1.61
C TYR A 73 24.91 1.20 1.04
N ASP A 74 24.47 0.27 0.19
CA ASP A 74 25.36 -0.68 -0.49
C ASP A 74 26.37 0.03 -1.42
N TYR A 75 25.92 1.07 -2.14
CA TYR A 75 26.80 1.87 -2.99
C TYR A 75 27.87 2.63 -2.20
N ARG A 76 27.55 3.09 -0.98
CA ARG A 76 28.51 3.79 -0.10
C ARG A 76 29.45 2.84 0.65
N SER A 77 29.06 1.57 0.82
CA SER A 77 29.88 0.57 1.51
C SER A 77 30.95 -0.07 0.60
N ARG A 78 30.94 0.22 -0.70
CA ARG A 78 32.03 -0.08 -1.65
C ARG A 78 32.96 1.13 -1.82
#